data_AF-A0A521SB21-F1
#
_entry.id   AF-A0A521SB21-F1
#
_cell.length_a   1.000
_cell.length_b   1.000
_cell.length_c   1.000
_cell.angle_alpha   90.00
_cell.angle_beta   90.00
_cell.angle_gamma   90.00
#
_symmetry.space_group_name_H-M   'P 1'
#
loop_
_entity.id
_entity.type
_entity.pdbx_description
1 polymer ?
#
loop_
_entity_poly.entity_id
_entity_poly.type
_entity_poly.pdbx_seq_one_letter_code
_entity_poly.pdbx_strand_id
1 'polypeptide(L)'
;MAKNGFKVMDSDLHVMEPSDLWQRYIEPAYADRAPIGLTRHLRDLGIKVEGKILPKPRETASPAFARLRDEIIREKYDDVDARNFDPVSQVWAMDKEGVDVAVLYPSRGLFVLAVDGMEPALAAAIARAYNNWLHEFCQAAPDRMYGAALVAPHDVASAVEEARRAVLKLGFKGIVMRPNHVNGRRWSDPSYDPLWEECQRLGIPVGFHEAGRVYLPQPALEQFIPSFSMFNTLSFPMANMLACADMIYGGVMERFPGLKVAFLEGNCSWLPWLLWRMGEYMERVGKAEYPELK
;
A
#
# COMPACT_ATOMS: atom_id res chain seq x y z
N MET A 1 -21.00 13.60 -5.12
CA MET A 1 -21.95 14.70 -4.89
C MET A 1 -21.61 15.36 -3.57
N ALA A 2 -21.65 16.69 -3.49
CA ALA A 2 -21.38 17.41 -2.25
C ALA A 2 -22.43 17.06 -1.17
N LYS A 3 -22.00 16.52 -0.03
CA LYS A 3 -22.87 16.19 1.10
C LYS A 3 -22.97 17.42 2.00
N ASN A 4 -24.18 17.94 2.17
CA ASN A 4 -24.43 19.18 2.92
C ASN A 4 -23.59 20.38 2.44
N GLY A 5 -23.29 20.45 1.13
CA GLY A 5 -22.48 21.51 0.54
C GLY A 5 -20.96 21.32 0.62
N PHE A 6 -20.47 20.26 1.28
CA PHE A 6 -19.04 19.92 1.32
C PHE A 6 -18.69 18.91 0.23
N LYS A 7 -17.56 19.15 -0.45
CA LYS A 7 -16.94 18.13 -1.30
C LYS A 7 -16.05 17.21 -0.45
N VAL A 8 -16.15 15.91 -0.66
CA VAL A 8 -15.35 14.90 0.05
C VAL A 8 -14.32 14.30 -0.90
N MET A 9 -13.05 14.34 -0.47
CA MET A 9 -11.94 13.69 -1.15
C MET A 9 -11.42 12.57 -0.25
N ASP A 10 -11.44 11.34 -0.74
CA ASP A 10 -10.90 10.19 -0.03
C ASP A 10 -9.46 9.91 -0.48
N SER A 11 -8.52 9.94 0.46
CA SER A 11 -7.10 9.73 0.19
C SER A 11 -6.66 8.27 0.34
N ASP A 12 -7.57 7.34 0.67
CA ASP A 12 -7.23 5.97 1.04
C ASP A 12 -8.35 4.97 0.69
N LEU A 13 -8.96 5.14 -0.49
CA LEU A 13 -10.04 4.26 -0.92
C LEU A 13 -9.46 2.99 -1.57
N HIS A 14 -10.00 1.82 -1.27
CA HIS A 14 -9.46 0.57 -1.79
C HIS A 14 -10.23 0.03 -3.00
N VAL A 15 -9.49 -0.62 -3.89
CA VAL A 15 -10.05 -1.54 -4.89
C VAL A 15 -9.95 -2.98 -4.42
N MET A 16 -10.87 -3.82 -4.89
CA MET A 16 -10.83 -5.26 -4.70
C MET A 16 -10.36 -5.92 -6.00
N GLU A 17 -9.10 -6.33 -6.05
CA GLU A 17 -8.54 -6.93 -7.26
C GLU A 17 -9.20 -8.30 -7.55
N PRO A 18 -9.63 -8.55 -8.79
CA PRO A 18 -10.14 -9.85 -9.19
C PRO A 18 -9.05 -10.91 -9.03
N SER A 19 -9.44 -12.14 -8.71
CA SER A 19 -8.48 -13.21 -8.42
C SER A 19 -7.56 -13.55 -9.59
N ASP A 20 -7.99 -13.24 -10.81
CA ASP A 20 -7.29 -13.52 -12.05
C ASP A 20 -6.52 -12.31 -12.63
N LEU A 21 -6.39 -11.19 -11.87
CA LEU A 21 -5.82 -9.93 -12.36
C LEU A 21 -4.47 -10.16 -13.03
N TRP A 22 -3.49 -10.71 -12.30
CA TRP A 22 -2.14 -10.80 -12.86
C TRP A 22 -2.05 -11.80 -14.01
N GLN A 23 -2.89 -12.85 -14.05
CA GLN A 23 -2.92 -13.78 -15.20
C GLN A 23 -3.34 -13.06 -16.49
N ARG A 24 -4.19 -12.03 -16.39
CA ARG A 24 -4.69 -11.28 -17.54
C ARG A 24 -3.76 -10.16 -18.00
N TYR A 25 -3.03 -9.53 -17.07
CA TYR A 25 -2.30 -8.29 -17.35
C TYR A 25 -0.78 -8.42 -17.30
N ILE A 26 -0.22 -9.49 -16.73
CA ILE A 26 1.24 -9.65 -16.68
C ILE A 26 1.80 -9.95 -18.07
N GLU A 27 3.02 -9.49 -18.31
CA GLU A 27 3.71 -9.72 -19.57
C GLU A 27 3.87 -11.23 -19.84
N PRO A 28 3.72 -11.69 -21.10
CA PRO A 28 3.74 -13.12 -21.43
C PRO A 28 4.98 -13.87 -20.95
N ALA A 29 6.13 -13.19 -20.84
CA ALA A 29 7.39 -13.76 -20.35
C ALA A 29 7.32 -14.22 -18.87
N TYR A 30 6.33 -13.75 -18.11
CA TYR A 30 6.14 -14.08 -16.69
C TYR A 30 4.80 -14.76 -16.40
N ALA A 31 4.07 -15.19 -17.44
CA ALA A 31 2.72 -15.74 -17.30
C ALA A 31 2.65 -16.98 -16.39
N ASP A 32 3.70 -17.82 -16.40
CA ASP A 32 3.82 -19.02 -15.56
C ASP A 32 4.07 -18.70 -14.07
N ARG A 33 4.52 -17.47 -13.78
CA ARG A 33 4.80 -16.96 -12.43
C ARG A 33 3.80 -15.89 -11.98
N ALA A 34 2.73 -15.69 -12.74
CA ALA A 34 1.69 -14.71 -12.44
C ALA A 34 1.07 -14.95 -11.04
N PRO A 35 1.03 -13.92 -10.16
CA PRO A 35 0.36 -14.02 -8.86
C PRO A 35 -1.12 -14.37 -8.97
N ILE A 36 -1.61 -15.33 -8.18
CA ILE A 36 -3.02 -15.77 -8.24
C ILE A 36 -3.76 -15.36 -6.98
N GLY A 37 -4.87 -14.64 -7.13
CA GLY A 37 -5.75 -14.33 -6.01
C GLY A 37 -6.50 -15.56 -5.51
N LEU A 38 -6.64 -15.66 -4.20
CA LEU A 38 -7.43 -16.68 -3.52
C LEU A 38 -8.90 -16.24 -3.41
N THR A 39 -9.80 -17.22 -3.45
CA THR A 39 -11.26 -17.04 -3.39
C THR A 39 -11.88 -17.97 -2.35
N ARG A 40 -11.27 -18.08 -1.16
CA ARG A 40 -11.69 -19.03 -0.11
C ARG A 40 -12.95 -18.58 0.63
N HIS A 41 -13.26 -17.28 0.58
CA HIS A 41 -14.38 -16.64 1.24
C HIS A 41 -14.65 -15.27 0.61
N LEU A 42 -15.75 -14.64 1.00
CA LEU A 42 -16.12 -13.30 0.55
C LEU A 42 -15.04 -12.27 0.93
N ARG A 43 -14.65 -11.42 -0.03
CA ARG A 43 -13.54 -10.46 0.09
C ARG A 43 -12.20 -11.09 0.54
N ASP A 44 -11.90 -12.32 0.13
CA ASP A 44 -10.59 -12.93 0.40
C ASP A 44 -9.47 -12.13 -0.27
N LEU A 45 -8.64 -11.44 0.51
CA LEU A 45 -7.49 -10.67 0.02
C LEU A 45 -6.24 -11.52 -0.22
N GLY A 46 -6.34 -12.84 -0.03
CA GLY A 46 -5.20 -13.73 -0.12
C GLY A 46 -4.59 -13.79 -1.53
N ILE A 47 -3.28 -13.80 -1.66
CA ILE A 47 -2.57 -13.94 -2.92
C ILE A 47 -1.53 -15.05 -2.81
N LYS A 48 -1.39 -15.84 -3.86
CA LYS A 48 -0.27 -16.78 -4.04
C LYS A 48 0.75 -16.16 -5.01
N VAL A 49 1.98 -15.99 -4.57
CA VAL A 49 3.08 -15.41 -5.37
C VAL A 49 4.41 -16.04 -4.95
N GLU A 50 5.26 -16.43 -5.91
CA GLU A 50 6.58 -17.04 -5.67
C GLU A 50 6.55 -18.16 -4.60
N GLY A 51 5.56 -19.05 -4.69
CA GLY A 51 5.38 -20.18 -3.76
C GLY A 51 4.87 -19.81 -2.37
N LYS A 52 4.66 -18.52 -2.06
CA LYS A 52 4.13 -18.03 -0.78
C LYS A 52 2.64 -17.74 -0.87
N ILE A 53 1.94 -17.90 0.26
CA ILE A 53 0.58 -17.40 0.44
C ILE A 53 0.64 -16.20 1.38
N LEU A 54 0.10 -15.08 0.92
CA LEU A 54 0.03 -13.83 1.67
C LEU A 54 -1.43 -13.35 1.77
N PRO A 55 -1.82 -12.65 2.85
CA PRO A 55 -1.09 -12.61 4.12
C PRO A 55 -0.87 -14.04 4.63
N LYS A 56 0.15 -14.24 5.48
CA LYS A 56 0.49 -15.52 6.11
C LYS A 56 -0.80 -16.22 6.58
N PRO A 57 -0.99 -17.53 6.48
CA PRO A 57 -2.16 -18.18 7.10
C PRO A 57 -2.18 -17.95 8.62
N ARG A 58 -3.36 -17.85 9.24
CA ARG A 58 -3.46 -17.80 10.72
C ARG A 58 -3.44 -19.22 11.26
N GLU A 59 -2.65 -19.47 12.30
CA GLU A 59 -2.63 -20.78 12.98
C GLU A 59 -3.97 -21.06 13.70
N THR A 60 -4.63 -20.02 14.22
CA THR A 60 -5.88 -20.13 14.99
C THR A 60 -6.99 -19.24 14.40
N ALA A 61 -7.54 -19.63 13.26
CA ALA A 61 -8.75 -18.98 12.74
C ALA A 61 -9.99 -19.48 13.51
N SER A 62 -10.60 -18.64 14.34
CA SER A 62 -11.87 -18.98 15.01
C SER A 62 -13.00 -19.11 13.98
N PRO A 63 -13.69 -20.27 13.89
CA PRO A 63 -14.83 -20.44 12.99
C PRO A 63 -15.97 -19.46 13.28
N ALA A 64 -16.16 -19.07 14.55
CA ALA A 64 -17.15 -18.07 14.94
C ALA A 64 -16.78 -16.67 14.42
N PHE A 65 -15.49 -16.30 14.49
CA PHE A 65 -15.01 -15.05 13.90
C PHE A 65 -15.20 -15.03 12.38
N ALA A 66 -14.91 -16.15 11.69
CA ALA A 66 -15.10 -16.24 10.25
C ALA A 66 -16.57 -16.05 9.85
N ARG A 67 -17.51 -16.71 10.55
CA ARG A 67 -18.96 -16.55 10.31
C ARG A 67 -19.44 -15.12 10.53
N LEU A 68 -19.11 -14.52 11.68
CA LEU A 68 -19.51 -13.15 11.99
C LEU A 68 -18.96 -12.16 10.96
N ARG A 69 -17.71 -12.33 10.54
CA ARG A 69 -17.11 -11.51 9.48
C ARG A 69 -17.90 -11.66 8.18
N ASP A 70 -18.21 -12.88 7.76
CA ASP A 70 -18.92 -13.12 6.51
C ASP A 70 -20.35 -12.53 6.57
N GLU A 71 -21.05 -12.63 7.70
CA GLU A 71 -22.35 -11.99 7.94
C GLU A 71 -22.27 -10.46 7.78
N ILE A 72 -21.31 -9.81 8.46
CA ILE A 72 -21.09 -8.36 8.38
C ILE A 72 -20.76 -7.93 6.95
N ILE A 73 -19.93 -8.70 6.24
CA ILE A 73 -19.55 -8.35 4.87
C ILE A 73 -20.74 -8.51 3.93
N ARG A 74 -21.54 -9.57 4.05
CA ARG A 74 -22.75 -9.75 3.23
C ARG A 74 -23.74 -8.62 3.46
N GLU A 75 -24.06 -8.31 4.71
CA GLU A 75 -24.98 -7.22 5.06
C GLU A 75 -24.57 -5.88 4.42
N LYS A 76 -23.26 -5.60 4.36
CA LYS A 76 -22.74 -4.33 3.85
C LYS A 76 -22.51 -4.30 2.34
N TYR A 77 -22.14 -5.43 1.74
CA TYR A 77 -21.55 -5.47 0.42
C TYR A 77 -22.24 -6.44 -0.56
N ASP A 78 -23.36 -7.07 -0.23
CA ASP A 78 -24.01 -8.07 -1.12
C ASP A 78 -24.24 -7.53 -2.54
N ASP A 79 -24.74 -6.30 -2.67
CA ASP A 79 -25.00 -5.68 -3.98
C ASP A 79 -23.71 -5.39 -4.79
N VAL A 80 -22.61 -5.10 -4.09
CA VAL A 80 -21.30 -4.79 -4.69
C VAL A 80 -20.57 -6.08 -5.04
N ASP A 81 -20.67 -7.11 -4.19
CA ASP A 81 -20.13 -8.44 -4.41
C ASP A 81 -20.81 -9.16 -5.58
N ALA A 82 -22.13 -8.98 -5.75
CA ALA A 82 -22.86 -9.49 -6.91
C ALA A 82 -22.33 -8.94 -8.25
N ARG A 83 -21.63 -7.81 -8.22
CA ARG A 83 -20.92 -7.20 -9.36
C ARG A 83 -19.42 -7.47 -9.36
N ASN A 84 -18.95 -8.36 -8.48
CA ASN A 84 -17.54 -8.69 -8.29
C ASN A 84 -16.65 -7.46 -8.07
N PHE A 85 -17.16 -6.46 -7.34
CA PHE A 85 -16.45 -5.21 -7.05
C PHE A 85 -15.91 -4.51 -8.33
N ASP A 86 -16.69 -4.53 -9.41
CA ASP A 86 -16.34 -3.87 -10.67
C ASP A 86 -16.23 -2.33 -10.53
N PRO A 87 -15.64 -1.62 -11.52
CA PRO A 87 -15.53 -0.16 -11.48
C PRO A 87 -16.85 0.59 -11.30
N VAL A 88 -17.95 0.06 -11.85
CA VAL A 88 -19.28 0.68 -11.76
C VAL A 88 -19.79 0.61 -10.32
N SER A 89 -19.59 -0.53 -9.65
CA SER A 89 -19.93 -0.71 -8.24
C SER A 89 -19.12 0.21 -7.33
N GLN A 90 -17.86 0.50 -7.68
CA GLN A 90 -17.03 1.47 -6.96
C GLN A 90 -17.62 2.88 -7.04
N VAL A 91 -18.00 3.34 -8.24
CA VAL A 91 -18.62 4.66 -8.43
C VAL A 91 -19.94 4.76 -7.67
N TRP A 92 -20.75 3.70 -7.71
CA TRP A 92 -21.99 3.66 -6.93
C TRP A 92 -21.73 3.74 -5.42
N ALA A 93 -20.74 3.01 -4.91
CA ALA A 93 -20.36 3.10 -3.50
C ALA A 93 -19.89 4.51 -3.13
N MET A 94 -19.09 5.16 -3.98
CA MET A 94 -18.69 6.56 -3.80
C MET A 94 -19.91 7.50 -3.77
N ASP A 95 -20.89 7.32 -4.66
CA ASP A 95 -22.11 8.13 -4.67
C ASP A 95 -22.97 7.92 -3.42
N LYS A 96 -23.09 6.67 -2.96
CA LYS A 96 -23.83 6.29 -1.75
C LYS A 96 -23.22 6.91 -0.50
N GLU A 97 -21.89 6.90 -0.37
CA GLU A 97 -21.18 7.46 0.79
C GLU A 97 -20.99 8.98 0.68
N GLY A 98 -21.17 9.56 -0.51
CA GLY A 98 -20.98 10.99 -0.78
C GLY A 98 -19.52 11.38 -1.02
N VAL A 99 -18.71 10.47 -1.56
CA VAL A 99 -17.31 10.71 -1.95
C VAL A 99 -17.27 11.28 -3.37
N ASP A 100 -16.71 12.48 -3.54
CA ASP A 100 -16.63 13.15 -4.83
C ASP A 100 -15.42 12.68 -5.64
N VAL A 101 -14.26 12.57 -4.99
CA VAL A 101 -12.99 12.18 -5.60
C VAL A 101 -12.28 11.20 -4.67
N ALA A 102 -11.60 10.21 -5.22
CA ALA A 102 -10.82 9.25 -4.45
C ALA A 102 -9.48 8.91 -5.12
N VAL A 103 -8.47 8.68 -4.28
CA VAL A 103 -7.26 7.96 -4.68
C VAL A 103 -7.44 6.49 -4.31
N LEU A 104 -7.28 5.62 -5.30
CA LEU A 104 -7.49 4.19 -5.22
C LEU A 104 -6.17 3.46 -4.90
N TYR A 105 -6.16 2.75 -3.77
CA TYR A 105 -5.08 1.93 -3.26
C TYR A 105 -5.37 0.43 -3.43
N PRO A 106 -4.34 -0.41 -3.60
CA PRO A 106 -4.51 -1.86 -3.73
C PRO A 106 -5.06 -2.50 -2.46
N SER A 107 -5.62 -3.70 -2.59
CA SER A 107 -5.87 -4.60 -1.46
C SER A 107 -4.96 -5.82 -1.52
N ARG A 108 -5.07 -6.65 -2.57
CA ARG A 108 -4.13 -7.76 -2.84
C ARG A 108 -2.74 -7.25 -3.23
N GLY A 109 -2.68 -6.10 -3.93
CA GLY A 109 -1.41 -5.48 -4.32
C GLY A 109 -0.53 -5.08 -3.13
N LEU A 110 -1.12 -4.86 -1.94
CA LEU A 110 -0.38 -4.66 -0.68
C LEU A 110 0.34 -5.91 -0.20
N PHE A 111 0.20 -7.06 -0.87
CA PHE A 111 0.89 -8.30 -0.51
C PHE A 111 1.81 -8.79 -1.63
N VAL A 112 1.47 -8.51 -2.89
CA VAL A 112 2.06 -9.19 -4.04
C VAL A 112 3.57 -8.93 -4.20
N LEU A 113 4.07 -7.79 -3.70
CA LEU A 113 5.49 -7.44 -3.70
C LEU A 113 6.15 -7.60 -2.31
N ALA A 114 5.45 -8.14 -1.32
CA ALA A 114 5.97 -8.27 0.05
C ALA A 114 6.80 -9.54 0.26
N VAL A 115 7.76 -9.78 -0.64
CA VAL A 115 8.59 -11.00 -0.70
C VAL A 115 10.05 -10.62 -0.98
N ASP A 116 10.95 -10.98 -0.07
CA ASP A 116 12.40 -10.84 -0.30
C ASP A 116 12.89 -11.76 -1.42
N GLY A 117 13.95 -11.34 -2.10
CA GLY A 117 14.64 -12.13 -3.11
C GLY A 117 13.87 -12.35 -4.42
N MET A 118 12.71 -11.70 -4.60
CA MET A 118 11.99 -11.74 -5.87
C MET A 118 12.86 -11.16 -6.99
N GLU A 119 12.86 -11.83 -8.14
CA GLU A 119 13.55 -11.35 -9.33
C GLU A 119 13.07 -9.94 -9.69
N PRO A 120 13.97 -8.95 -9.84
CA PRO A 120 13.61 -7.57 -10.14
C PRO A 120 12.66 -7.40 -11.33
N ALA A 121 12.92 -8.12 -12.43
CA ALA A 121 12.14 -7.96 -13.64
C ALA A 121 10.72 -8.56 -13.51
N LEU A 122 10.57 -9.65 -12.75
CA LEU A 122 9.25 -10.16 -12.35
C LEU A 122 8.52 -9.16 -11.44
N ALA A 123 9.19 -8.63 -10.41
CA ALA A 123 8.58 -7.68 -9.49
C ALA A 123 8.05 -6.43 -10.23
N ALA A 124 8.82 -5.93 -11.20
CA ALA A 124 8.42 -4.82 -12.05
C ALA A 124 7.25 -5.19 -12.99
N ALA A 125 7.21 -6.41 -13.52
CA ALA A 125 6.10 -6.93 -14.32
C ALA A 125 4.79 -7.02 -13.52
N ILE A 126 4.87 -7.51 -12.28
CA ILE A 126 3.74 -7.58 -11.34
C ILE A 126 3.18 -6.17 -11.05
N ALA A 127 4.07 -5.19 -10.83
CA ALA A 127 3.68 -3.79 -10.61
C ALA A 127 2.99 -3.19 -11.84
N ARG A 128 3.57 -3.38 -13.03
CA ARG A 128 2.99 -2.90 -14.31
C ARG A 128 1.63 -3.51 -14.59
N ALA A 129 1.46 -4.82 -14.37
CA ALA A 129 0.19 -5.53 -14.53
C ALA A 129 -0.92 -4.90 -13.67
N TYR A 130 -0.62 -4.66 -12.38
CA TYR A 130 -1.55 -3.98 -11.48
C TYR A 130 -1.88 -2.56 -11.95
N ASN A 131 -0.87 -1.77 -12.31
CA ASN A 131 -1.09 -0.38 -12.73
C ASN A 131 -1.88 -0.27 -14.04
N ASN A 132 -1.68 -1.20 -14.99
CA ASN A 132 -2.47 -1.26 -16.22
C ASN A 132 -3.94 -1.56 -15.93
N TRP A 133 -4.19 -2.58 -15.10
CA TRP A 133 -5.55 -2.91 -14.67
C TRP A 133 -6.20 -1.75 -13.90
N LEU A 134 -5.49 -1.12 -12.96
CA LEU A 134 -6.05 -0.01 -12.17
C LEU A 134 -6.35 1.19 -13.04
N HIS A 135 -5.53 1.47 -14.06
CA HIS A 135 -5.80 2.54 -15.01
C HIS A 135 -7.11 2.31 -15.77
N GLU A 136 -7.34 1.08 -16.27
CA GLU A 136 -8.60 0.69 -16.89
C GLU A 136 -9.78 0.78 -15.90
N PHE A 137 -9.57 0.33 -14.65
CA PHE A 137 -10.56 0.41 -13.59
C PHE A 137 -11.02 1.87 -13.37
N CYS A 138 -10.08 2.81 -13.28
CA CYS A 138 -10.38 4.23 -13.10
C CYS A 138 -11.16 4.86 -14.27
N GLN A 139 -11.16 4.26 -15.48
CA GLN A 139 -11.87 4.82 -16.63
C GLN A 139 -13.40 4.84 -16.50
N ALA A 140 -13.98 4.16 -15.51
CA ALA A 140 -15.41 4.28 -15.22
C ALA A 140 -15.80 5.67 -14.67
N ALA A 141 -14.86 6.41 -14.07
CA ALA A 141 -15.06 7.80 -13.64
C ALA A 141 -13.70 8.53 -13.57
N PRO A 142 -13.07 8.85 -14.73
CA PRO A 142 -11.68 9.30 -14.80
C PRO A 142 -11.43 10.70 -14.20
N ASP A 143 -12.49 11.46 -13.95
CA ASP A 143 -12.48 12.75 -13.26
C ASP A 143 -12.62 12.62 -11.73
N ARG A 144 -13.00 11.43 -11.24
CA ARG A 144 -13.27 11.13 -9.82
C ARG A 144 -12.34 10.08 -9.22
N MET A 145 -11.87 9.12 -10.00
CA MET A 145 -11.02 8.02 -9.54
C MET A 145 -9.60 8.17 -10.06
N TYR A 146 -8.65 8.24 -9.13
CA TYR A 146 -7.22 8.34 -9.44
C TYR A 146 -6.48 7.17 -8.83
N GLY A 147 -5.53 6.55 -9.53
CA GLY A 147 -4.74 5.46 -8.97
C GLY A 147 -3.55 5.95 -8.12
N ALA A 148 -3.16 5.15 -7.12
CA ALA A 148 -1.81 5.14 -6.56
C ALA A 148 -1.00 3.99 -7.20
N ALA A 149 0.14 4.32 -7.80
CA ALA A 149 0.94 3.36 -8.55
C ALA A 149 1.62 2.36 -7.62
N LEU A 150 1.41 1.07 -7.84
CA LEU A 150 2.25 0.05 -7.24
C LEU A 150 3.62 0.12 -7.92
N VAL A 151 4.69 0.20 -7.12
CA VAL A 151 6.08 0.16 -7.63
C VAL A 151 6.88 -0.92 -6.90
N ALA A 152 7.88 -1.49 -7.57
CA ALA A 152 8.67 -2.59 -7.04
C ALA A 152 9.97 -2.11 -6.38
N PRO A 153 10.11 -2.17 -5.04
CA PRO A 153 11.35 -1.76 -4.37
C PRO A 153 12.55 -2.67 -4.65
N HIS A 154 12.32 -3.85 -5.22
CA HIS A 154 13.36 -4.83 -5.56
C HIS A 154 14.43 -4.27 -6.50
N ASP A 155 14.05 -3.33 -7.37
CA ASP A 155 14.97 -2.58 -8.22
C ASP A 155 14.50 -1.14 -8.40
N VAL A 156 15.31 -0.19 -7.90
CA VAL A 156 14.94 1.23 -7.83
C VAL A 156 14.82 1.85 -9.23
N ALA A 157 15.66 1.42 -10.17
CA ALA A 157 15.59 1.93 -11.54
C ALA A 157 14.23 1.60 -12.18
N SER A 158 13.75 0.36 -12.05
CA SER A 158 12.42 -0.03 -12.53
C SER A 158 11.29 0.69 -11.78
N ALA A 159 11.44 0.95 -10.48
CA ALA A 159 10.47 1.69 -9.68
C ALA A 159 10.33 3.16 -10.14
N VAL A 160 11.46 3.81 -10.45
CA VAL A 160 11.51 5.17 -11.01
C VAL A 160 10.78 5.23 -12.35
N GLU A 161 11.09 4.31 -13.26
CA GLU A 161 10.47 4.26 -14.57
C GLU A 161 8.97 4.00 -14.48
N GLU A 162 8.54 3.13 -13.57
CA GLU A 162 7.12 2.85 -13.39
C GLU A 162 6.37 3.99 -12.71
N ALA A 163 6.95 4.67 -11.73
CA ALA A 163 6.40 5.89 -11.15
C ALA A 163 6.20 6.98 -12.22
N ARG A 164 7.24 7.20 -13.05
CA ARG A 164 7.19 8.13 -14.18
C ARG A 164 6.09 7.76 -15.17
N ARG A 165 5.99 6.49 -15.55
CA ARG A 165 4.97 5.99 -16.48
C ARG A 165 3.56 6.17 -15.91
N ALA A 166 3.34 5.78 -14.66
CA ALA A 166 2.04 5.85 -14.00
C ALA A 166 1.52 7.28 -13.90
N VAL A 167 2.38 8.24 -13.55
CA VAL A 167 1.98 9.65 -13.47
C VAL A 167 1.76 10.25 -14.85
N LEU A 168 2.76 10.15 -15.74
CA LEU A 168 2.75 10.88 -17.02
C LEU A 168 1.83 10.25 -18.07
N LYS A 169 1.61 8.93 -18.03
CA LYS A 169 0.80 8.22 -19.02
C LYS A 169 -0.55 7.75 -18.46
N LEU A 170 -0.60 7.30 -17.20
CA LEU A 170 -1.82 6.74 -16.61
C LEU A 170 -2.61 7.74 -15.76
N GLY A 171 -2.04 8.91 -15.45
CA GLY A 171 -2.68 9.98 -14.69
C GLY A 171 -2.73 9.76 -13.17
N PHE A 172 -1.92 8.82 -12.65
CA PHE A 172 -1.92 8.47 -11.23
C PHE A 172 -1.39 9.62 -10.35
N LYS A 173 -1.82 9.64 -9.08
CA LYS A 173 -1.62 10.78 -8.17
C LYS A 173 -0.73 10.47 -6.97
N GLY A 174 -0.04 9.33 -6.99
CA GLY A 174 0.86 8.87 -5.94
C GLY A 174 1.51 7.55 -6.32
N ILE A 175 2.48 7.11 -5.54
CA ILE A 175 2.92 5.71 -5.51
C ILE A 175 2.50 5.08 -4.17
N VAL A 176 2.37 3.75 -4.16
CA VAL A 176 2.15 2.96 -2.95
C VAL A 176 3.31 2.00 -2.75
N MET A 177 3.84 2.01 -1.53
CA MET A 177 4.81 1.05 -1.03
C MET A 177 4.37 0.60 0.36
N ARG A 178 4.87 -0.55 0.83
CA ARG A 178 4.63 -0.96 2.22
C ARG A 178 5.66 -0.31 3.12
N PRO A 179 5.37 -0.04 4.40
CA PRO A 179 6.36 0.49 5.33
C PRO A 179 7.45 -0.54 5.72
N ASN A 180 7.28 -1.82 5.41
CA ASN A 180 8.26 -2.87 5.74
C ASN A 180 9.35 -2.98 4.68
N HIS A 181 10.61 -2.89 5.10
CA HIS A 181 11.78 -3.01 4.23
C HIS A 181 11.79 -4.31 3.43
N VAL A 182 12.16 -4.19 2.16
CA VAL A 182 12.36 -5.30 1.22
C VAL A 182 13.86 -5.48 0.99
N ASN A 183 14.31 -6.73 0.92
CA ASN A 183 15.70 -7.14 0.76
C ASN A 183 16.63 -6.54 1.83
N GLY A 184 16.11 -6.32 3.05
CA GLY A 184 16.85 -5.70 4.14
C GLY A 184 17.27 -4.25 3.91
N ARG A 185 16.76 -3.59 2.86
CA ARG A 185 17.13 -2.22 2.52
C ARG A 185 16.17 -1.23 3.17
N ARG A 186 16.74 -0.34 3.99
CA ARG A 186 16.01 0.77 4.63
C ARG A 186 15.48 1.75 3.59
N TRP A 187 14.38 2.43 3.85
CA TRP A 187 13.83 3.45 2.96
C TRP A 187 14.71 4.69 2.87
N SER A 188 15.53 4.91 3.90
CA SER A 188 16.56 5.95 3.91
C SER A 188 17.83 5.63 3.14
N ASP A 189 18.00 4.38 2.69
CA ASP A 189 19.18 3.96 1.95
C ASP A 189 19.35 4.83 0.69
N PRO A 190 20.54 5.42 0.44
CA PRO A 190 20.76 6.29 -0.71
C PRO A 190 20.48 5.64 -2.07
N SER A 191 20.42 4.30 -2.16
CA SER A 191 20.00 3.65 -3.39
C SER A 191 18.54 3.94 -3.77
N TYR A 192 17.68 4.38 -2.84
CA TYR A 192 16.32 4.86 -3.13
C TYR A 192 16.25 6.35 -3.51
N ASP A 193 17.33 7.11 -3.36
CA ASP A 193 17.37 8.54 -3.67
C ASP A 193 16.84 8.87 -5.08
N PRO A 194 17.15 8.09 -6.15
CA PRO A 194 16.56 8.33 -7.47
C PRO A 194 15.03 8.25 -7.50
N LEU A 195 14.41 7.36 -6.71
CA LEU A 195 12.96 7.26 -6.60
C LEU A 195 12.36 8.44 -5.85
N TRP A 196 13.02 8.87 -4.77
CA TRP A 196 12.61 10.05 -4.00
C TRP A 196 12.72 11.33 -4.82
N GLU A 197 13.82 11.51 -5.54
CA GLU A 197 14.03 12.62 -6.47
C GLU A 197 12.94 12.64 -7.54
N GLU A 198 12.63 11.48 -8.15
CA GLU A 198 11.62 11.40 -9.19
C GLU A 198 10.21 11.70 -8.65
N CYS A 199 9.84 11.18 -7.47
CA CYS A 199 8.55 11.50 -6.83
C CYS A 199 8.42 12.99 -6.52
N GLN A 200 9.48 13.61 -6.00
CA GLN A 200 9.54 15.06 -5.78
C GLN A 200 9.40 15.82 -7.11
N ARG A 201 10.12 15.42 -8.15
CA ARG A 201 10.08 16.06 -9.48
C ARG A 201 8.69 15.95 -10.13
N LEU A 202 8.02 14.82 -9.97
CA LEU A 202 6.65 14.59 -10.43
C LEU A 202 5.59 15.28 -9.56
N GLY A 203 5.96 15.74 -8.36
CA GLY A 203 5.06 16.39 -7.41
C GLY A 203 4.05 15.45 -6.77
N ILE A 204 4.34 14.14 -6.73
CA ILE A 204 3.45 13.11 -6.19
C ILE A 204 3.94 12.59 -4.82
N PRO A 205 3.03 12.19 -3.92
CA PRO A 205 3.40 11.59 -2.65
C PRO A 205 3.83 10.13 -2.79
N VAL A 206 4.72 9.72 -1.87
CA VAL A 206 4.98 8.32 -1.55
C VAL A 206 4.01 7.90 -0.44
N GLY A 207 3.09 6.99 -0.75
CA GLY A 207 2.17 6.42 0.23
C GLY A 207 2.72 5.13 0.83
N PHE A 208 3.08 5.14 2.11
CA PHE A 208 3.35 3.93 2.88
C PHE A 208 2.05 3.36 3.43
N HIS A 209 1.68 2.18 2.95
CA HIS A 209 0.43 1.52 3.32
C HIS A 209 0.70 0.12 3.88
N GLU A 210 0.29 -0.11 5.14
CA GLU A 210 0.43 -1.39 5.81
C GLU A 210 -0.81 -2.27 5.56
N ALA A 211 -0.64 -3.59 5.59
CA ALA A 211 -1.72 -4.59 5.55
C ALA A 211 -1.45 -5.79 6.49
N GLY A 212 -0.25 -5.81 7.08
CA GLY A 212 0.28 -6.78 8.03
C GLY A 212 0.51 -8.19 7.48
N ARG A 213 1.06 -9.04 8.34
CA ARG A 213 1.13 -10.50 8.17
C ARG A 213 1.83 -10.95 6.89
N VAL A 214 2.93 -10.27 6.57
CA VAL A 214 3.84 -10.65 5.48
C VAL A 214 5.08 -11.38 5.98
N TYR A 215 5.94 -11.81 5.07
CA TYR A 215 7.23 -12.43 5.40
C TYR A 215 8.38 -11.44 5.59
N LEU A 216 8.12 -10.13 5.44
CA LEU A 216 9.08 -9.05 5.71
C LEU A 216 9.17 -8.73 7.22
N PRO A 217 10.21 -8.00 7.67
CA PRO A 217 10.31 -7.52 9.05
C PRO A 217 9.08 -6.72 9.49
N GLN A 218 8.54 -7.05 10.66
CA GLN A 218 7.36 -6.40 11.22
C GLN A 218 7.58 -6.07 12.71
N PRO A 219 7.17 -4.88 13.19
CA PRO A 219 7.30 -4.50 14.60
C PRO A 219 6.40 -5.33 15.53
N ALA A 220 5.26 -5.74 15.00
CA ALA A 220 4.25 -6.53 15.66
C ALA A 220 4.53 -8.02 15.44
N LEU A 221 5.28 -8.65 16.35
CA LEU A 221 5.58 -10.08 16.29
C LEU A 221 4.33 -10.89 16.66
N GLU A 222 3.92 -11.80 15.77
CA GLU A 222 2.71 -12.62 15.95
C GLU A 222 2.68 -13.37 17.30
N GLN A 223 3.84 -13.74 17.86
CA GLN A 223 3.95 -14.42 19.16
C GLN A 223 3.45 -13.58 20.36
N PHE A 224 3.41 -12.25 20.26
CA PHE A 224 2.95 -11.36 21.33
C PHE A 224 1.55 -10.79 21.09
N ILE A 225 0.91 -11.20 19.99
CA ILE A 225 -0.32 -10.60 19.50
C ILE A 225 -1.33 -11.72 19.20
N PRO A 226 -2.04 -12.19 20.22
CA PRO A 226 -2.84 -13.42 20.14
C PRO A 226 -4.17 -13.25 19.39
N SER A 227 -4.54 -12.03 19.01
CA SER A 227 -5.82 -11.75 18.37
C SER A 227 -5.69 -10.86 17.15
N PHE A 228 -6.63 -11.02 16.22
CA PHE A 228 -6.73 -10.17 15.04
C PHE A 228 -6.90 -8.68 15.39
N SER A 229 -7.77 -8.37 16.35
CA SER A 229 -8.05 -6.99 16.74
C SER A 229 -6.79 -6.33 17.30
N MET A 230 -6.06 -7.02 18.19
CA MET A 230 -4.80 -6.49 18.72
C MET A 230 -3.74 -6.32 17.61
N PHE A 231 -3.69 -7.25 16.66
CA PHE A 231 -2.78 -7.17 15.53
C PHE A 231 -3.05 -5.94 14.67
N ASN A 232 -4.29 -5.75 14.20
CA ASN A 232 -4.63 -4.61 13.36
C ASN A 232 -4.46 -3.28 14.12
N THR A 233 -4.78 -3.24 15.42
CA THR A 233 -4.61 -2.03 16.24
C THR A 233 -3.15 -1.58 16.36
N LEU A 234 -2.20 -2.52 16.48
CA LEU A 234 -0.80 -2.20 16.76
C LEU A 234 0.09 -2.21 15.52
N SER A 235 -0.08 -3.18 14.62
CA SER A 235 0.87 -3.43 13.54
C SER A 235 0.97 -2.25 12.56
N PHE A 236 -0.17 -1.65 12.19
CA PHE A 236 -0.23 -0.59 11.17
C PHE A 236 0.43 0.71 11.64
N PRO A 237 0.02 1.32 12.77
CA PRO A 237 0.71 2.50 13.29
C PRO A 237 2.19 2.23 13.59
N MET A 238 2.55 1.06 14.15
CA MET A 238 3.95 0.78 14.49
C MET A 238 4.84 0.65 13.25
N ALA A 239 4.35 0.02 12.17
CA ALA A 239 5.13 -0.09 10.94
C ALA A 239 5.30 1.30 10.29
N ASN A 240 4.25 2.11 10.28
CA ASN A 240 4.32 3.50 9.80
C ASN A 240 5.25 4.37 10.64
N MET A 241 5.25 4.23 11.97
CA MET A 241 6.21 4.91 12.85
C MET A 241 7.65 4.57 12.50
N LEU A 242 7.94 3.28 12.22
CA LEU A 242 9.28 2.85 11.81
C LEU A 242 9.69 3.46 10.47
N ALA A 243 8.82 3.42 9.45
CA ALA A 243 9.11 4.02 8.15
C ALA A 243 9.28 5.54 8.24
N CYS A 244 8.44 6.22 9.03
CA CYS A 244 8.53 7.66 9.30
C CYS A 244 9.86 8.03 9.98
N ALA A 245 10.22 7.30 11.04
CA ALA A 245 11.48 7.51 11.73
C ALA A 245 12.68 7.24 10.81
N ASP A 246 12.66 6.15 10.03
CA ASP A 246 13.70 5.81 9.06
C ASP A 246 13.92 6.93 8.03
N MET A 247 12.85 7.43 7.42
CA MET A 247 12.93 8.52 6.44
C MET A 247 13.49 9.82 7.02
N ILE A 248 13.09 10.17 8.26
CA ILE A 248 13.52 11.41 8.91
C ILE A 248 14.94 11.29 9.45
N TYR A 249 15.23 10.29 10.30
CA TYR A 249 16.59 10.07 10.83
C TYR A 249 17.59 9.71 9.75
N GLY A 250 17.15 9.09 8.67
CA GLY A 250 17.99 8.82 7.52
C GLY A 250 18.18 10.01 6.57
N GLY A 251 17.65 11.18 6.90
CA GLY A 251 17.88 12.43 6.17
C GLY A 251 17.23 12.51 4.80
N VAL A 252 16.25 11.65 4.49
CA VAL A 252 15.55 11.68 3.19
C VAL A 252 14.84 13.02 3.02
N MET A 253 14.19 13.50 4.08
CA MET A 253 13.49 14.78 4.06
C MET A 253 14.44 15.98 3.94
N GLU A 254 15.70 15.86 4.36
CA GLU A 254 16.74 16.88 4.17
C GLU A 254 17.28 16.89 2.73
N ARG A 255 17.49 15.70 2.14
CA ARG A 255 17.94 15.55 0.75
C ARG A 255 16.85 15.95 -0.25
N PHE A 256 15.58 15.68 0.07
CA PHE A 256 14.42 15.92 -0.79
C PHE A 256 13.33 16.73 -0.06
N PRO A 257 13.56 18.03 0.21
CA PRO A 257 12.67 18.85 1.02
C PRO A 257 11.28 19.11 0.39
N GLY A 258 11.12 18.87 -0.91
CA GLY A 258 9.84 18.93 -1.62
C GLY A 258 9.10 17.60 -1.69
N LEU A 259 9.71 16.49 -1.24
CA LEU A 259 9.09 15.18 -1.22
C LEU A 259 7.90 15.18 -0.24
N LYS A 260 6.79 14.58 -0.68
CA LYS A 260 5.61 14.35 0.17
C LYS A 260 5.52 12.88 0.50
N VAL A 261 5.25 12.57 1.76
CA VAL A 261 5.09 11.19 2.24
C VAL A 261 3.80 11.09 3.02
N ALA A 262 3.01 10.06 2.74
CA ALA A 262 1.78 9.75 3.45
C ALA A 262 1.90 8.39 4.13
N PHE A 263 1.37 8.27 5.35
CA PHE A 263 1.32 7.03 6.13
C PHE A 263 -0.13 6.63 6.30
N LEU A 264 -0.54 5.57 5.62
CA LEU A 264 -1.94 5.21 5.39
C LEU A 264 -2.39 4.09 6.33
N GLU A 265 -3.69 4.05 6.60
CA GLU A 265 -4.38 3.13 7.51
C GLU A 265 -3.79 2.97 8.94
N GLY A 266 -2.90 3.89 9.37
CA GLY A 266 -2.18 3.82 10.64
C GLY A 266 -2.67 4.79 11.73
N ASN A 267 -3.80 5.46 11.54
CA ASN A 267 -4.21 6.62 12.34
C ASN A 267 -3.16 7.77 12.29
N CYS A 268 -3.41 8.89 12.97
CA CYS A 268 -2.53 10.06 13.02
C CYS A 268 -2.07 10.43 14.43
N SER A 269 -2.67 9.88 15.49
CA SER A 269 -2.40 10.27 16.88
C SER A 269 -0.97 9.99 17.35
N TRP A 270 -0.27 9.04 16.72
CA TRP A 270 1.12 8.70 17.02
C TRP A 270 2.12 9.74 16.49
N LEU A 271 1.78 10.50 15.45
CA LEU A 271 2.74 11.37 14.76
C LEU A 271 3.24 12.52 15.65
N PRO A 272 2.38 13.28 16.37
CA PRO A 272 2.87 14.31 17.29
C PRO A 272 3.77 13.74 18.39
N TRP A 273 3.41 12.58 18.93
CA TRP A 273 4.23 11.90 19.96
C TRP A 273 5.58 11.45 19.40
N LEU A 274 5.60 10.85 18.21
CA LEU A 274 6.82 10.38 17.56
C LEU A 274 7.77 11.55 17.29
N LEU A 275 7.28 12.65 16.70
CA LEU A 275 8.12 13.81 16.38
C LEU A 275 8.70 14.46 17.64
N TRP A 276 7.90 14.61 18.70
CA TRP A 276 8.42 15.07 20.00
C TRP A 276 9.50 14.12 20.53
N ARG A 277 9.24 12.80 20.49
CA ARG A 277 10.17 11.79 20.99
C ARG A 277 11.47 11.78 20.21
N MET A 278 11.41 11.98 18.89
CA MET A 278 12.58 12.07 18.03
C MET A 278 13.42 13.31 18.33
N GLY A 279 12.77 14.46 18.54
CA GLY A 279 13.43 15.71 18.94
C GLY A 279 14.25 15.56 20.22
N GLU A 280 13.68 14.95 21.26
CA GLU A 280 14.39 14.68 22.53
C GLU A 280 15.69 13.88 22.33
N TYR A 281 15.70 12.89 21.43
CA TYR A 281 16.92 12.13 21.14
C TYR A 281 17.90 12.89 20.25
N MET A 282 17.41 13.70 19.30
CA MET A 282 18.27 14.57 18.51
C MET A 282 19.04 15.57 19.38
N GLU A 283 18.41 16.12 20.42
CA GLU A 283 19.08 17.01 21.38
C GLU A 283 20.17 16.29 22.19
N ARG A 284 19.94 15.03 22.57
CA ARG A 284 20.85 14.26 23.43
C ARG A 284 22.03 13.64 22.69
N VAL A 285 21.75 12.98 21.56
CA VAL A 285 22.72 12.14 20.84
C VAL A 285 22.80 12.46 19.35
N GLY A 286 21.93 13.34 18.82
CA GLY A 286 21.83 13.61 17.39
C GLY A 286 23.13 14.10 16.75
N LYS A 287 23.90 14.95 17.45
CA LYS A 287 25.22 15.41 16.96
C LYS A 287 26.24 14.28 16.76
N ALA A 288 26.09 13.18 17.49
CA ALA A 288 26.99 12.04 17.40
C ALA A 288 26.48 10.99 16.40
N GLU A 289 25.18 10.73 16.37
CA GLU A 289 24.58 9.67 15.55
C GLU A 289 24.20 10.13 14.14
N TYR A 290 23.86 11.42 13.96
CA TYR A 290 23.33 11.99 12.72
C TYR A 290 23.96 13.37 12.41
N PRO A 291 25.30 13.49 12.33
CA PRO A 291 25.98 14.78 12.15
C PRO A 291 25.64 15.52 10.84
N GLU A 292 25.08 14.82 9.87
CA GLU A 292 24.64 15.35 8.57
C GLU A 292 23.23 15.96 8.58
N LEU A 293 22.42 15.67 9.60
CA LEU A 293 21.08 16.26 9.75
C LEU A 293 21.20 17.67 10.34
N LYS A 294 20.48 18.62 9.75
CA LYS A 294 20.48 20.02 10.18
C LYS A 294 19.38 20.32 11.19
#